data_AF-A0A954R5Q8-F1
#
_entry.id   AF-A0A954R5Q8-F1
#
_cell.length_a   1.000
_cell.length_b   1.000
_cell.length_c   1.000
_cell.angle_alpha   90.00
_cell.angle_beta   90.00
_cell.angle_gamma   90.00
#
_symmetry.space_group_name_H-M   'P 1'
#
loop_
_entity.id
_entity.type
_entity.pdbx_description
1 polymer ?
#
loop_
_entity_poly.entity_id
_entity_poly.type
_entity_poly.pdbx_seq_one_letter_code
_entity_poly.pdbx_strand_id
1 'polypeptide(L)'
;MKSLVSCCVLLPLCFTALIAPVSADELNISYGDLPEQKLDVYTATDTVPKAEAPVVIWVHGGGWRNGDKDNLGGKRLCKSWANHGVTMVNLNNRLTPDVVHPAHVQD
;
A
#
# COMPACT_ATOMS: atom_id res chain seq x y z
N MET A 1 59.20 9.04 -15.57
CA MET A 1 58.00 9.56 -16.28
C MET A 1 57.39 8.43 -17.08
N LYS A 2 56.07 8.22 -16.97
CA LYS A 2 55.24 7.20 -17.67
C LYS A 2 55.40 5.79 -17.05
N SER A 3 54.39 5.05 -16.61
CA SER A 3 52.97 5.01 -16.90
C SER A 3 52.22 4.37 -15.71
N LEU A 4 51.11 4.97 -15.29
CA LEU A 4 50.13 4.34 -14.39
C LEU A 4 49.36 3.27 -15.17
N VAL A 5 49.38 2.03 -14.67
CA VAL A 5 48.45 0.95 -15.05
C VAL A 5 47.38 0.96 -13.95
N SER A 6 46.22 1.59 -14.13
CA SER A 6 45.09 1.13 -14.94
C SER A 6 44.71 -0.33 -14.67
N CYS A 7 44.07 -0.59 -13.54
CA CYS A 7 43.05 -1.65 -13.43
C CYS A 7 42.25 -1.45 -12.13
N CYS A 8 41.53 -0.32 -12.04
CA CYS A 8 40.44 -0.23 -11.09
C CYS A 8 39.34 -1.10 -11.67
N VAL A 9 39.22 -2.31 -11.12
CA VAL A 9 38.16 -3.26 -11.44
C VAL A 9 36.84 -2.55 -11.17
N LEU A 10 36.20 -2.07 -12.24
CA LEU A 10 34.83 -1.58 -12.22
C LEU A 10 33.95 -2.78 -11.88
N LEU A 11 33.74 -3.03 -10.58
CA LEU A 11 32.56 -3.78 -10.17
C LEU A 11 31.35 -3.01 -10.73
N PRO A 12 30.43 -3.64 -11.46
CA PRO A 12 29.13 -3.06 -11.68
C PRO A 12 28.35 -3.22 -10.37
N LEU A 13 28.77 -2.49 -9.33
CA LEU A 13 28.17 -2.51 -7.99
C LEU A 13 27.11 -1.41 -7.88
N CYS A 14 26.23 -1.31 -8.86
CA CYS A 14 25.07 -0.42 -8.80
C CYS A 14 24.17 -0.76 -9.98
N PHE A 15 23.18 -1.64 -9.77
CA PHE A 15 21.83 -1.57 -10.36
C PHE A 15 21.00 -2.84 -10.13
N THR A 16 21.28 -3.66 -9.12
CA THR A 16 20.15 -4.32 -8.47
C THR A 16 19.53 -3.27 -7.56
N ALA A 17 18.59 -2.49 -8.11
CA ALA A 17 17.62 -1.80 -7.28
C ALA A 17 17.07 -2.89 -6.35
N LEU A 18 17.45 -2.82 -5.08
CA LEU A 18 16.86 -3.67 -4.06
C LEU A 18 15.39 -3.29 -4.07
N ILE A 19 14.55 -4.10 -4.73
CA ILE A 19 13.10 -3.99 -4.61
C ILE A 19 12.83 -4.37 -3.17
N ALA A 20 12.90 -3.38 -2.28
CA ALA A 20 12.43 -3.53 -0.93
C ALA A 20 10.96 -3.93 -1.06
N PRO A 21 10.52 -5.00 -0.39
CA PRO A 21 9.11 -5.36 -0.43
C PRO A 21 8.32 -4.18 0.11
N VAL A 22 7.38 -3.65 -0.68
CA VAL A 22 6.45 -2.64 -0.19
C VAL A 22 5.74 -3.17 1.05
N SER A 23 6.04 -2.57 2.20
CA SER A 23 5.25 -2.65 3.41
C SER A 23 4.21 -1.54 3.41
N ALA A 24 3.16 -1.67 4.21
CA ALA A 24 2.36 -0.50 4.53
C ALA A 24 3.26 0.51 5.25
N ASP A 25 3.15 1.78 4.89
CA ASP A 25 3.88 2.86 5.57
C ASP A 25 3.17 3.26 6.85
N GLU A 26 1.84 3.21 6.82
CA GLU A 26 0.99 3.55 7.95
C GLU A 26 -0.12 2.49 8.09
N LEU A 27 -0.30 1.97 9.30
CA LEU A 27 -1.26 0.91 9.61
C LEU A 27 -2.28 1.40 10.63
N ASN A 28 -3.53 0.97 10.47
CA ASN A 28 -4.62 1.19 11.42
C ASN A 28 -4.89 2.67 11.75
N ILE A 29 -4.76 3.54 10.74
CA ILE A 29 -5.17 4.94 10.84
C ILE A 29 -6.69 4.98 11.06
N SER A 30 -7.14 5.71 12.08
CA SER A 30 -8.58 5.99 12.27
C SER A 30 -9.07 6.95 11.19
N TYR A 31 -10.18 6.62 10.53
CA TYR A 31 -10.89 7.56 9.64
C TYR A 31 -12.26 7.96 10.18
N GLY A 32 -12.66 7.41 11.33
CA GLY A 32 -13.85 7.81 12.08
C GLY A 32 -13.72 7.45 13.55
N ASP A 33 -14.80 7.65 14.30
CA ASP A 33 -14.81 7.54 15.77
C ASP A 33 -14.87 6.09 16.26
N LEU A 34 -15.27 5.15 15.39
CA LEU A 34 -15.50 3.77 15.78
C LEU A 34 -14.24 2.90 15.60
N PRO A 35 -14.04 1.86 16.45
CA PRO A 35 -12.87 0.98 16.37
C PRO A 35 -12.69 0.29 15.02
N GLU A 36 -13.79 0.02 14.32
CA GLU A 36 -13.80 -0.65 13.00
C GLU A 36 -13.37 0.28 11.86
N GLN A 37 -13.44 1.61 12.05
CA GLN A 37 -13.14 2.59 11.00
C GLN A 37 -11.63 2.82 10.90
N LYS A 38 -10.94 1.79 10.39
CA LYS A 38 -9.48 1.72 10.25
C LYS A 38 -9.06 1.51 8.82
N LEU A 39 -7.98 2.17 8.43
CA LEU A 39 -7.33 1.99 7.14
C LEU A 39 -5.81 1.80 7.26
N ASP A 40 -5.23 1.18 6.24
CA ASP A 40 -3.79 1.09 6.01
C ASP A 40 -3.43 1.82 4.71
N VAL A 41 -2.29 2.49 4.69
CA VAL A 41 -1.75 3.19 3.51
C VAL A 41 -0.50 2.48 3.01
N TYR A 42 -0.49 2.18 1.72
CA TYR A 42 0.66 1.66 0.98
C TYR A 42 1.08 2.71 -0.03
N THR A 43 2.17 3.43 0.23
CA THR A 43 2.61 4.53 -0.64
C THR A 43 3.22 3.97 -1.92
N ALA A 44 2.94 4.64 -3.04
CA ALA A 44 3.60 4.40 -4.30
C ALA A 44 5.14 4.45 -4.15
N THR A 45 5.84 3.45 -4.69
CA THR A 45 7.31 3.36 -4.65
C THR A 45 7.98 3.41 -6.02
N ASP A 46 7.21 3.46 -7.11
CA ASP A 46 7.75 3.66 -8.46
C ASP A 46 8.20 5.13 -8.67
N THR A 47 8.81 5.42 -9.81
CA THR A 47 9.46 6.68 -10.20
C THR A 47 8.56 7.93 -10.25
N VAL A 48 7.25 7.79 -10.06
CA VAL A 48 6.32 8.93 -9.98
C VAL A 48 6.52 9.64 -8.63
N PRO A 49 6.70 10.97 -8.61
CA PRO A 49 6.72 11.71 -7.35
C PRO A 49 5.50 11.37 -6.49
N LYS A 50 5.67 11.15 -5.17
CA LYS A 50 4.56 10.76 -4.27
C LYS A 50 3.33 11.67 -4.37
N ALA A 51 3.55 12.97 -4.61
CA ALA A 51 2.48 13.96 -4.75
C ALA A 51 1.66 13.84 -6.04
N GLU A 52 2.16 13.11 -7.05
CA GLU A 52 1.52 12.91 -8.35
C GLU A 52 0.96 11.49 -8.53
N ALA A 53 1.24 10.59 -7.58
CA ALA A 53 0.78 9.21 -7.62
C ALA A 53 -0.76 9.16 -7.48
N PRO A 54 -1.48 8.41 -8.34
CA PRO A 54 -2.91 8.19 -8.15
C PRO A 54 -3.18 7.46 -6.84
N VAL A 55 -4.32 7.77 -6.23
CA VAL A 55 -4.79 7.12 -4.99
C VAL A 55 -5.98 6.22 -5.32
N VAL A 56 -5.93 4.97 -4.87
CA VAL A 56 -7.02 4.00 -4.99
C VAL A 56 -7.42 3.51 -3.62
N ILE A 57 -8.72 3.58 -3.33
CA ILE A 57 -9.32 3.04 -2.11
C ILE A 57 -9.86 1.64 -2.42
N TRP A 58 -9.41 0.66 -1.66
CA TRP A 58 -9.90 -0.70 -1.67
C TRP A 58 -10.80 -0.95 -0.47
N VAL A 59 -12.05 -1.31 -0.75
CA VAL A 59 -13.03 -1.77 0.24
C VAL A 59 -13.22 -3.26 0.03
N HIS A 60 -13.05 -4.05 1.08
CA HIS A 60 -13.16 -5.50 0.96
C HIS A 60 -14.60 -5.95 0.64
N GLY A 61 -14.72 -7.14 0.04
CA GLY A 61 -16.02 -7.77 -0.21
C GLY A 61 -16.64 -8.38 1.05
N GLY A 62 -17.53 -9.36 0.87
CA GLY A 62 -18.19 -10.05 1.99
C GLY A 62 -19.61 -9.56 2.30
N GLY A 63 -20.21 -8.79 1.38
CA GLY A 63 -21.63 -8.42 1.43
C GLY A 63 -22.03 -7.64 2.66
N TRP A 64 -21.12 -6.82 3.21
CA TRP A 64 -21.28 -6.06 4.45
C TRP A 64 -21.60 -6.89 5.70
N ARG A 65 -21.31 -8.19 5.67
CA ARG A 65 -21.59 -9.10 6.80
C ARG A 65 -20.35 -9.79 7.33
N ASN A 66 -19.26 -9.76 6.57
CA ASN A 66 -18.02 -10.44 6.92
C ASN A 66 -16.83 -9.81 6.18
N GLY A 67 -15.63 -10.09 6.69
CA GLY A 67 -14.37 -9.63 6.10
C GLY A 67 -13.73 -8.50 6.89
N ASP A 68 -12.49 -8.20 6.53
CA ASP A 68 -11.70 -7.08 7.03
C ASP A 68 -10.60 -6.78 5.99
N LYS A 69 -9.86 -5.69 6.20
CA LYS A 69 -8.73 -5.23 5.38
C LYS A 69 -7.54 -6.20 5.37
N ASP A 70 -7.45 -7.10 6.34
CA ASP A 70 -6.36 -8.08 6.45
C ASP A 70 -6.66 -9.37 5.66
N ASN A 71 -7.93 -9.59 5.32
CA ASN A 71 -8.43 -10.76 4.63
C ASN A 71 -8.70 -10.50 3.13
N LEU A 72 -9.15 -11.56 2.43
CA LEU A 72 -9.59 -11.49 1.02
C LEU A 72 -8.54 -10.93 0.02
N GLY A 73 -7.25 -10.99 0.37
CA GLY A 73 -6.16 -10.60 -0.51
C GLY A 73 -5.92 -9.09 -0.64
N GLY A 74 -6.63 -8.24 0.13
CA GLY A 74 -6.50 -6.78 0.07
C GLY A 74 -5.05 -6.29 0.24
N LYS A 75 -4.35 -6.80 1.26
CA LYS A 75 -2.92 -6.50 1.49
C LYS A 75 -2.03 -6.83 0.29
N ARG A 76 -2.25 -7.99 -0.35
CA ARG A 76 -1.44 -8.43 -1.51
C ARG A 76 -1.71 -7.52 -2.72
N LEU A 77 -2.97 -7.19 -2.96
CA LEU A 77 -3.37 -6.26 -4.02
C LEU A 77 -2.72 -4.89 -3.80
N CYS A 78 -2.84 -4.33 -2.60
CA CYS A 78 -2.32 -3.01 -2.29
C CYS A 78 -0.80 -2.92 -2.46
N LYS A 79 -0.05 -3.91 -1.96
CA LYS A 79 1.41 -3.98 -2.18
C LYS A 79 1.77 -4.06 -3.66
N SER A 80 1.02 -4.84 -4.45
CA SER A 80 1.28 -4.98 -5.88
C SER A 80 1.11 -3.67 -6.63
N TRP A 81 0.03 -2.92 -6.37
CA TRP A 81 -0.24 -1.66 -7.05
C TRP A 81 0.64 -0.50 -6.57
N ALA A 82 1.02 -0.50 -5.29
CA ALA A 82 2.02 0.42 -4.74
C ALA A 82 3.40 0.26 -5.40
N ASN A 83 3.80 -0.97 -5.72
CA ASN A 83 4.99 -1.23 -6.54
C ASN A 83 4.90 -0.68 -7.97
N HIS A 84 3.70 -0.39 -8.47
CA HIS A 84 3.43 0.15 -9.80
C HIS A 84 3.02 1.63 -9.78
N GLY A 85 3.42 2.37 -8.74
CA GLY A 85 3.26 3.81 -8.70
C GLY A 85 1.87 4.29 -8.25
N VAL A 86 1.05 3.42 -7.66
CA VAL A 86 -0.30 3.77 -7.18
C VAL A 86 -0.34 3.72 -5.66
N THR A 87 -0.70 4.83 -5.00
CA THR A 87 -0.91 4.81 -3.55
C THR A 87 -2.23 4.08 -3.25
N MET A 88 -2.16 3.04 -2.43
CA MET A 88 -3.31 2.20 -2.11
C MET A 88 -3.75 2.43 -0.67
N VAL A 89 -5.06 2.61 -0.48
CA VAL A 89 -5.71 2.72 0.83
C VAL A 89 -6.59 1.50 1.03
N ASN A 90 -6.32 0.70 2.06
CA ASN A 90 -7.04 -0.52 2.35
C ASN A 90 -7.81 -0.35 3.67
N LEU A 91 -9.14 -0.35 3.62
CA LEU A 91 -9.95 -0.01 4.80
C LEU A 91 -10.91 -1.12 5.23
N ASN A 92 -11.21 -1.12 6.52
CA ASN A 92 -12.36 -1.80 7.09
C ASN A 92 -13.58 -0.89 6.96
N ASN A 93 -14.75 -1.44 6.69
CA ASN A 93 -16.05 -0.76 6.81
C ASN A 93 -16.87 -1.41 7.93
N ARG A 94 -17.84 -0.68 8.48
CA ARG A 94 -18.77 -1.25 9.47
C ARG A 94 -19.57 -2.40 8.84
N LEU A 95 -19.97 -3.38 9.65
CA LEU A 95 -20.66 -4.59 9.19
C LEU A 95 -22.03 -4.75 9.85
N THR A 96 -22.92 -5.46 9.18
CA THR A 96 -24.15 -6.00 9.77
C THR A 96 -23.82 -7.25 10.57
N PRO A 97 -24.37 -7.44 11.79
CA PRO A 97 -25.55 -6.76 12.33
C PRO A 97 -25.30 -5.48 13.14
N ASP A 98 -24.04 -5.08 13.36
CA ASP A 98 -23.71 -3.93 14.23
C ASP A 98 -24.26 -2.61 13.68
N VAL A 99 -24.33 -2.50 12.35
CA VAL A 99 -25.03 -1.42 11.67
C VAL A 99 -26.02 -1.91 10.60
N VAL A 100 -27.00 -1.06 10.30
CA VAL A 100 -28.05 -1.28 9.30
C VAL A 100 -27.85 -0.33 8.12
N HIS A 101 -28.09 -0.81 6.90
CA HIS A 101 -28.07 0.02 5.70
C HIS A 101 -28.99 1.25 5.87
N PRO A 102 -28.56 2.48 5.55
CA PRO A 102 -27.40 2.83 4.72
C PRO A 102 -26.10 3.17 5.48
N ALA A 103 -25.96 2.82 6.76
CA ALA A 103 -24.77 3.22 7.52
C ALA A 103 -23.43 2.83 6.86
N HIS A 104 -23.36 1.68 6.20
CA HIS A 104 -22.15 1.21 5.51
C HIS A 104 -21.63 2.15 4.43
N VAL A 105 -22.51 2.93 3.77
CA VAL A 105 -22.12 3.87 2.69
C VAL A 105 -21.77 5.27 3.22
N GLN A 106 -21.91 5.47 4.53
CA GLN A 106 -21.54 6.71 5.22
C GLN A 106 -20.13 6.62 5.81
N ASP A 107 -19.50 5.44 5.71
CA ASP A 107 -18.05 5.28 5.87
C ASP A 107 -17.34 5.76 4.60
#